data_AF-Q5MGE6-F1
#
_entry.id   AF-Q5MGE6-F1
#
_cell.length_a   1.000
_cell.length_b   1.000
_cell.length_c   1.000
_cell.angle_alpha   90.00
_cell.angle_beta   90.00
_cell.angle_gamma   90.00
#
_symmetry.space_group_name_H-M   'P 1'
#
loop_
_entity.id
_entity.type
_entity.pdbx_description
1 polymer ?
#
loop_
_entity_poly.entity_id
_entity_poly.type
_entity_poly.pdbx_seq_one_letter_code
_entity_poly.pdbx_strand_id
1 'polypeptide(L)'
;MFGKFVLLAVLLVGVNSRYVIIEDPVYYIEDHELPEQWTSSRVRRDAHGAVTLNTDGTSGAVVKVPIAGSDKNIVSAIGSVDLTDRLKVGAATAGLAIDNVNGHGASITDTHIPGFGDKLTAAGKINLIHNDNHDLTANAFATRNMPSIPLVPDFNTVGGGIDYMFKDKIGASASVAHTDLINRNDYSLGGKLNLFKTPDTSVDFNAGWKKFDTPVINSNWEPNFGFSLSKYF
;
A
#
# COMPACT_ATOMS: atom_id res chain seq x y z
N MET A 1 5.16 25.38 -1.59
CA MET A 1 5.84 24.07 -1.51
C MET A 1 5.13 22.96 -2.31
N PHE A 2 3.79 22.98 -2.43
CA PHE A 2 3.00 22.03 -3.26
C PHE A 2 3.47 21.86 -4.71
N GLY A 3 3.89 22.93 -5.39
CA GLY A 3 4.30 22.88 -6.81
C GLY A 3 5.53 22.01 -7.11
N LYS A 4 6.38 21.72 -6.12
CA LYS A 4 7.55 20.83 -6.32
C LYS A 4 7.20 19.34 -6.17
N PHE A 5 6.13 19.01 -5.44
CA PHE A 5 5.70 17.63 -5.21
C PHE A 5 5.06 17.01 -6.46
N VAL A 6 4.29 17.81 -7.22
CA VAL A 6 3.72 17.35 -8.50
C VAL A 6 4.82 16.99 -9.50
N LEU A 7 5.94 17.72 -9.50
CA LEU A 7 7.03 17.48 -10.45
C LEU A 7 7.76 16.15 -10.19
N LEU A 8 7.94 15.73 -8.93
CA LEU A 8 8.61 14.46 -8.61
C LEU A 8 7.73 13.26 -8.96
N ALA A 9 6.42 13.36 -8.73
CA ALA A 9 5.45 12.35 -9.16
C ALA A 9 5.43 12.23 -10.70
N VAL A 10 5.46 13.35 -11.42
CA VAL A 10 5.53 13.36 -12.90
C VAL A 10 6.86 12.82 -13.41
N LEU A 11 7.99 13.11 -12.75
CA LEU A 11 9.30 12.60 -13.16
C LEU A 11 9.42 11.09 -13.03
N LEU A 12 8.83 10.46 -12.00
CA LEU A 12 8.83 8.99 -11.88
C LEU A 12 7.93 8.31 -12.92
N VAL A 13 6.85 8.98 -13.35
CA VAL A 13 6.04 8.53 -14.50
C VAL A 13 6.80 8.70 -15.82
N GLY A 14 7.70 9.69 -15.91
CA GLY A 14 8.44 10.01 -17.13
C GLY A 14 9.54 9.04 -17.55
N VAL A 15 10.01 8.14 -16.68
CA VAL A 15 11.21 7.33 -17.00
C VAL A 15 10.93 6.09 -17.86
N ASN A 16 9.69 5.62 -18.07
CA ASN A 16 9.47 4.40 -18.86
C ASN A 16 8.22 4.30 -19.75
N SER A 17 7.58 5.40 -20.15
CA SER A 17 6.50 5.34 -21.14
C SER A 17 6.94 5.87 -22.50
N ARG A 18 7.77 5.09 -23.21
CA ARG A 18 7.92 5.25 -24.66
C ARG A 18 6.72 4.61 -25.34
N TYR A 19 6.03 5.41 -26.15
CA TYR A 19 4.93 5.06 -27.07
C TYR A 19 3.61 4.60 -26.42
N VAL A 20 2.74 5.56 -26.09
CA VAL A 20 1.29 5.35 -26.19
C VAL A 20 0.80 6.32 -27.26
N ILE A 21 0.38 5.76 -28.39
CA ILE A 21 -0.28 6.48 -29.47
C ILE A 21 -1.64 6.92 -28.91
N ILE A 22 -1.86 8.24 -28.86
CA ILE A 22 -3.12 8.84 -28.46
C ILE A 22 -4.06 8.68 -29.66
N GLU A 23 -4.94 7.68 -29.63
CA GLU A 23 -6.15 7.69 -30.44
C GLU A 23 -7.24 8.44 -29.65
N ASP A 24 -7.68 9.57 -30.22
CA ASP A 24 -8.66 10.45 -29.61
C ASP A 24 -10.03 9.76 -29.44
N PRO A 25 -10.71 9.92 -28.29
CA PRO A 25 -11.93 9.20 -27.95
C PRO A 25 -13.15 9.75 -28.70
N VAL A 26 -13.78 8.89 -29.51
CA VAL A 26 -15.10 9.11 -30.09
C VAL A 26 -16.16 8.66 -29.09
N TYR A 27 -16.87 9.63 -28.51
CA TYR A 27 -17.97 9.40 -27.58
C TYR A 27 -19.25 9.02 -28.35
N TYR A 28 -19.66 7.76 -28.26
CA TYR A 28 -21.05 7.37 -28.46
C TYR A 28 -21.58 6.78 -27.16
N ILE A 29 -22.52 7.50 -26.55
CA ILE A 29 -23.35 7.01 -25.44
C ILE A 29 -24.60 6.45 -26.12
N GLU A 30 -24.72 5.13 -26.18
CA GLU A 30 -25.95 4.47 -26.58
C GLU A 30 -26.20 3.32 -25.59
N ASP A 31 -27.37 3.42 -24.93
CA ASP A 31 -27.92 2.46 -24.00
C ASP A 31 -28.05 1.07 -24.66
N HIS A 32 -27.72 0.00 -23.92
CA HIS A 32 -28.55 -1.18 -23.66
C HIS A 32 -27.72 -2.41 -23.21
N GLU A 33 -28.15 -2.97 -22.08
CA GLU A 33 -28.18 -4.40 -21.72
C GLU A 33 -26.85 -5.17 -21.49
N LEU A 34 -26.44 -5.17 -20.22
CA LEU A 34 -25.79 -6.23 -19.44
C LEU A 34 -25.28 -7.47 -20.20
N PRO A 35 -23.98 -7.56 -20.52
CA PRO A 35 -23.33 -8.84 -20.72
C PRO A 35 -22.97 -9.47 -19.36
N GLU A 36 -23.48 -10.67 -19.09
CA GLU A 36 -22.92 -11.62 -18.11
C GLU A 36 -21.45 -11.90 -18.48
N GLN A 37 -20.54 -11.02 -18.05
CA GLN A 37 -19.13 -11.21 -18.28
C GLN A 37 -18.53 -11.78 -17.01
N TRP A 38 -18.47 -13.11 -16.98
CA TRP A 38 -17.56 -13.90 -16.15
C TRP A 38 -16.26 -13.10 -15.99
N THR A 39 -16.08 -12.47 -14.83
CA THR A 39 -14.86 -11.72 -14.56
C THR A 39 -13.77 -12.78 -14.52
N SER A 40 -13.09 -12.97 -15.64
CA SER A 40 -11.90 -13.80 -15.67
C SER A 40 -10.93 -13.04 -14.77
N SER A 41 -10.85 -13.46 -13.50
CA SER A 41 -9.77 -13.11 -12.60
C SER A 41 -8.50 -13.76 -13.15
N ARG A 42 -8.06 -13.31 -14.34
CA ARG A 42 -6.69 -13.49 -14.73
C ARG A 42 -5.94 -12.55 -13.82
N VAL A 43 -5.08 -13.10 -12.96
CA VAL A 43 -4.13 -12.25 -12.25
C VAL A 43 -3.37 -11.50 -13.33
N ARG A 44 -3.64 -10.20 -13.40
CA ARG A 44 -2.88 -9.29 -14.24
C ARG A 44 -1.43 -9.43 -13.81
N ARG A 45 -0.59 -9.98 -14.70
CA ARG A 45 0.88 -10.02 -14.55
C ARG A 45 1.45 -8.63 -14.82
N ASP A 46 0.78 -7.65 -14.24
CA ASP A 46 1.02 -6.27 -14.54
C ASP A 46 2.00 -5.76 -13.50
N ALA A 47 3.05 -5.09 -13.97
CA ALA A 47 3.92 -4.39 -13.03
C ALA A 47 3.08 -3.29 -12.37
N HIS A 48 3.25 -3.12 -11.06
CA HIS A 48 2.50 -2.13 -10.31
C HIS A 48 3.47 -1.15 -9.67
N GLY A 49 3.21 0.15 -9.82
CA GLY A 49 3.92 1.20 -9.12
C GLY A 49 2.94 2.12 -8.40
N ALA A 50 3.28 2.56 -7.20
CA ALA A 50 2.49 3.57 -6.50
C ALA A 50 3.38 4.62 -5.85
N VAL A 51 2.87 5.84 -5.76
CA VAL A 51 3.47 6.96 -5.03
C VAL A 51 2.48 7.42 -3.97
N THR A 52 2.94 7.55 -2.74
CA THR A 52 2.13 7.97 -1.58
C THR A 52 2.66 9.28 -1.03
N LEU A 53 1.75 10.17 -0.63
CA LEU A 53 2.01 11.43 0.04
C LEU A 53 1.19 11.49 1.31
N ASN A 54 1.82 11.77 2.44
CA ASN A 54 1.17 11.85 3.74
C ASN A 54 1.17 13.29 4.28
N THR A 55 0.23 13.60 5.17
CA THR A 55 0.12 14.96 5.73
C THR A 55 1.19 15.33 6.74
N ASP A 56 1.94 14.36 7.26
CA ASP A 56 3.14 14.62 8.06
C ASP A 56 4.35 15.04 7.21
N GLY A 57 4.17 15.18 5.90
CA GLY A 57 5.22 15.55 4.95
C GLY A 57 6.03 14.37 4.43
N THR A 58 5.82 13.16 4.95
CA THR A 58 6.45 11.96 4.42
C THR A 58 5.83 11.58 3.07
N SER A 59 6.63 10.91 2.24
CA SER A 59 6.19 10.38 0.96
C SER A 59 6.88 9.06 0.68
N GLY A 60 6.39 8.28 -0.27
CA GLY A 60 7.01 7.01 -0.62
C GLY A 60 6.69 6.61 -2.04
N ALA A 61 7.54 5.77 -2.61
CA ALA A 61 7.31 5.13 -3.89
C ALA A 61 7.53 3.63 -3.74
N VAL A 62 6.61 2.83 -4.27
CA VAL A 62 6.70 1.37 -4.29
C VAL A 62 6.56 0.86 -5.71
N VAL A 63 7.32 -0.16 -6.04
CA VAL A 63 7.24 -0.90 -7.30
C VAL A 63 7.16 -2.38 -6.96
N LYS A 64 6.26 -3.07 -7.66
CA LYS A 64 6.05 -4.51 -7.56
C LYS A 64 6.07 -5.10 -8.96
N VAL A 65 7.01 -6.01 -9.21
CA VAL A 65 7.23 -6.61 -10.52
C VAL A 65 6.95 -8.10 -10.45
N PRO A 66 5.98 -8.65 -11.20
CA PRO A 66 5.76 -10.08 -11.27
C PRO A 66 6.97 -10.77 -11.92
N ILE A 67 7.53 -11.76 -11.24
CA ILE A 67 8.73 -12.50 -11.69
C ILE A 67 8.42 -13.95 -12.06
N ALA A 68 7.36 -14.51 -11.49
CA ALA A 68 6.86 -15.83 -11.81
C ALA A 68 5.36 -15.89 -11.50
N GLY A 69 4.65 -16.86 -12.07
CA GLY A 69 3.24 -17.05 -11.71
C GLY A 69 2.54 -18.10 -12.54
N SER A 70 1.41 -18.53 -12.02
CA SER A 70 0.40 -19.37 -12.65
C SER A 70 -0.87 -18.55 -12.86
N ASP A 71 -1.92 -19.18 -13.38
CA ASP A 71 -3.24 -18.54 -13.54
C ASP A 71 -3.85 -18.09 -12.21
N LYS A 72 -3.42 -18.70 -11.09
CA LYS A 72 -3.99 -18.45 -9.76
C LYS A 72 -3.09 -17.68 -8.82
N ASN A 73 -1.77 -17.80 -8.98
CA ASN A 73 -0.80 -17.24 -8.04
C ASN A 73 0.31 -16.51 -8.78
N ILE A 74 0.64 -15.30 -8.36
CA ILE A 74 1.78 -14.53 -8.86
C ILE A 74 2.80 -14.35 -7.77
N VAL A 75 4.05 -14.63 -8.08
CA VAL A 75 5.21 -14.25 -7.28
C VAL A 75 5.80 -12.97 -7.86
N SER A 76 6.00 -11.97 -7.00
CA SER A 76 6.51 -10.65 -7.38
C SER A 76 7.71 -10.26 -6.54
N ALA A 77 8.65 -9.53 -7.15
CA ALA A 77 9.63 -8.74 -6.43
C ALA A 77 9.01 -7.41 -6.01
N ILE A 78 9.32 -6.95 -4.80
CA ILE A 78 8.90 -5.65 -4.27
C ILE A 78 10.15 -4.81 -4.04
N GLY A 79 10.09 -3.54 -4.43
CA GLY A 79 11.04 -2.52 -4.04
C GLY A 79 10.30 -1.26 -3.62
N SER A 80 10.72 -0.60 -2.55
CA SER A 80 10.18 0.70 -2.16
C SER A 80 11.24 1.63 -1.59
N VAL A 81 10.95 2.93 -1.64
CA VAL A 81 11.72 3.97 -0.96
C VAL A 81 10.75 4.91 -0.29
N ASP A 82 10.94 5.14 1.00
CA ASP A 82 10.22 6.13 1.76
C ASP A 82 11.11 7.35 1.98
N LEU A 83 10.51 8.53 1.89
CA LEU A 83 11.14 9.83 2.04
C LEU A 83 10.57 10.53 3.28
N THR A 84 11.46 11.12 4.07
CA THR A 84 11.07 11.95 5.22
C THR A 84 10.44 13.28 4.77
N ASP A 85 9.89 14.02 5.72
CA ASP A 85 9.44 15.42 5.58
C ASP A 85 10.48 16.37 4.94
N ARG A 86 11.77 16.01 5.05
CA ARG A 86 12.91 16.72 4.49
C ARG A 86 13.39 16.16 3.14
N LEU A 87 12.59 15.30 2.50
CA LEU A 87 12.91 14.64 1.22
C LEU A 87 14.21 13.84 1.26
N LYS A 88 14.61 13.35 2.43
CA LYS A 88 15.72 12.42 2.59
C LYS A 88 15.18 10.99 2.55
N VAL A 89 16.01 10.05 2.12
CA VAL A 89 15.66 8.62 2.23
C VAL A 89 15.48 8.28 3.71
N GLY A 90 14.24 7.98 4.07
CA GLY A 90 13.84 7.54 5.41
C GLY A 90 13.84 6.03 5.54
N ALA A 91 13.54 5.31 4.46
CA ALA A 91 13.65 3.86 4.40
C ALA A 91 13.84 3.37 2.96
N ALA A 92 14.47 2.22 2.79
CA ALA A 92 14.51 1.48 1.53
C ALA A 92 14.11 0.03 1.79
N THR A 93 13.16 -0.49 1.01
CA THR A 93 12.63 -1.83 1.18
C THR A 93 12.87 -2.66 -0.07
N ALA A 94 13.23 -3.93 0.15
CA ALA A 94 13.25 -4.95 -0.89
C ALA A 94 12.57 -6.22 -0.38
N GLY A 95 11.91 -6.97 -1.25
CA GLY A 95 11.25 -8.19 -0.81
C GLY A 95 10.59 -9.00 -1.91
N LEU A 96 9.86 -10.01 -1.48
CA LEU A 96 9.09 -10.91 -2.32
C LEU A 96 7.65 -10.98 -1.81
N ALA A 97 6.70 -11.07 -2.73
CA ALA A 97 5.31 -11.35 -2.42
C ALA A 97 4.78 -12.48 -3.28
N ILE A 98 3.81 -13.20 -2.73
CA ILE A 98 2.93 -14.11 -3.45
C ILE A 98 1.50 -13.64 -3.27
N ASP A 99 0.76 -13.48 -4.36
CA ASP A 99 -0.64 -13.08 -4.34
C ASP A 99 -1.47 -14.06 -5.14
N ASN A 100 -2.67 -14.32 -4.65
CA ASN A 100 -3.65 -15.21 -5.24
C ASN A 100 -4.81 -14.41 -5.88
N VAL A 101 -5.40 -14.96 -6.95
CA VAL A 101 -6.62 -14.43 -7.62
C VAL A 101 -7.77 -14.10 -6.69
N ASN A 102 -7.88 -14.82 -5.57
CA ASN A 102 -8.94 -14.64 -4.58
C ASN A 102 -8.60 -13.56 -3.54
N GLY A 103 -7.52 -12.78 -3.73
CA GLY A 103 -7.12 -11.69 -2.84
C GLY A 103 -6.27 -12.11 -1.64
N HIS A 104 -6.02 -13.41 -1.43
CA HIS A 104 -5.05 -13.86 -0.44
C HIS A 104 -3.62 -13.54 -0.87
N GLY A 105 -2.71 -13.38 0.08
CA GLY A 105 -1.30 -13.22 -0.23
C GLY A 105 -0.41 -13.27 0.98
N ALA A 106 0.87 -13.43 0.72
CA ALA A 106 1.92 -13.37 1.72
C ALA A 106 3.12 -12.61 1.17
N SER A 107 3.90 -11.99 2.03
CA SER A 107 5.11 -11.27 1.64
C SER A 107 6.17 -11.35 2.71
N ILE A 108 7.41 -11.25 2.28
CA ILE A 108 8.58 -11.05 3.12
C ILE A 108 9.36 -9.86 2.57
N THR A 109 9.66 -8.90 3.42
CA THR A 109 10.37 -7.68 3.05
C THR A 109 11.43 -7.35 4.08
N ASP A 110 12.59 -6.94 3.59
CA ASP A 110 13.65 -6.33 4.38
C ASP A 110 13.67 -4.83 4.12
N THR A 111 13.61 -4.04 5.20
CA THR A 111 13.56 -2.58 5.15
C THR A 111 14.74 -2.01 5.92
N HIS A 112 15.65 -1.33 5.22
CA HIS A 112 16.74 -0.59 5.82
C HIS A 112 16.30 0.84 6.17
N ILE A 113 16.48 1.26 7.42
CA ILE A 113 16.21 2.61 7.90
C ILE A 113 17.52 3.27 8.32
N PRO A 114 18.00 4.30 7.60
CA PRO A 114 19.24 4.99 7.93
C PRO A 114 19.27 5.50 9.38
N GLY A 115 20.28 5.08 10.14
CA GLY A 115 20.49 5.46 11.54
C GLY A 115 19.65 4.70 12.56
N PHE A 116 18.70 3.88 12.12
CA PHE A 116 17.95 2.98 13.00
C PHE A 116 18.45 1.54 12.87
N GLY A 117 18.54 1.00 11.65
CA GLY A 117 18.87 -0.40 11.39
C GLY A 117 17.87 -1.04 10.43
N ASP A 118 17.80 -2.38 10.45
CA ASP A 118 17.02 -3.17 9.50
C ASP A 118 15.72 -3.69 10.12
N LYS A 119 14.74 -3.97 9.27
CA LYS A 119 13.45 -4.55 9.66
C LYS A 119 13.08 -5.66 8.70
N LEU A 120 13.02 -6.89 9.22
CA LEU A 120 12.53 -8.03 8.47
C LEU A 120 11.05 -8.24 8.79
N THR A 121 10.18 -8.05 7.81
CA THR A 121 8.73 -8.18 7.97
C THR A 121 8.20 -9.36 7.17
N ALA A 122 7.42 -10.22 7.82
CA ALA A 122 6.58 -11.20 7.19
C ALA A 122 5.12 -10.77 7.36
N ALA A 123 4.38 -10.65 6.27
CA ALA A 123 2.98 -10.23 6.27
C ALA A 123 2.11 -11.19 5.47
N GLY A 124 0.87 -11.38 5.91
CA GLY A 124 -0.15 -12.18 5.25
C GLY A 124 -1.46 -11.42 5.16
N LYS A 125 -2.20 -11.65 4.09
CA LYS A 125 -3.53 -11.13 3.87
C LYS A 125 -4.47 -12.23 3.39
N ILE A 126 -5.71 -12.16 3.84
CA ILE A 126 -6.77 -13.05 3.41
C ILE A 126 -8.01 -12.23 3.07
N ASN A 127 -8.58 -12.49 1.90
CA ASN A 127 -9.89 -11.95 1.57
C ASN A 127 -10.96 -12.82 2.23
N LEU A 128 -11.78 -12.22 3.08
CA LEU A 128 -12.87 -12.87 3.80
C LEU A 128 -14.17 -12.82 3.00
N ILE A 129 -14.41 -11.72 2.28
CA ILE A 129 -15.60 -11.49 1.44
C ILE A 129 -15.14 -10.79 0.17
N HIS A 130 -15.35 -11.42 -0.98
CA HIS A 130 -15.10 -10.80 -2.27
C HIS A 130 -16.31 -10.99 -3.17
N ASN A 131 -17.01 -9.90 -3.47
CA ASN A 131 -18.08 -9.86 -4.46
C ASN A 131 -18.06 -8.50 -5.19
N ASP A 132 -18.96 -8.33 -6.15
CA ASP A 132 -19.03 -7.13 -7.01
C ASP A 132 -19.17 -5.82 -6.24
N ASN A 133 -19.66 -5.88 -5.00
CA ASN A 133 -19.95 -4.72 -4.18
C ASN A 133 -19.08 -4.63 -2.93
N HIS A 134 -18.54 -5.73 -2.42
CA HIS A 134 -17.93 -5.79 -1.09
C HIS A 134 -16.62 -6.57 -1.18
N ASP A 135 -15.56 -5.90 -0.75
CA ASP A 135 -14.29 -6.54 -0.42
C ASP A 135 -14.04 -6.37 1.07
N LEU A 136 -13.83 -7.47 1.79
CA LEU A 136 -13.43 -7.48 3.18
C LEU A 136 -12.15 -8.30 3.31
N THR A 137 -11.05 -7.63 3.60
CA THR A 137 -9.73 -8.25 3.74
C THR A 137 -9.26 -8.17 5.18
N ALA A 138 -8.74 -9.27 5.72
CA ALA A 138 -8.02 -9.29 6.98
C ALA A 138 -6.52 -9.47 6.72
N ASN A 139 -5.71 -8.75 7.46
CA ASN A 139 -4.26 -8.73 7.33
C ASN A 139 -3.59 -8.97 8.69
N ALA A 140 -2.43 -9.60 8.66
CA ALA A 140 -1.57 -9.75 9.83
C ALA A 140 -0.10 -9.67 9.41
N PHE A 141 0.74 -9.19 10.30
CA PHE A 141 2.18 -9.13 10.08
C PHE A 141 2.96 -9.34 11.37
N ALA A 142 4.21 -9.77 11.19
CA ALA A 142 5.22 -9.82 12.21
C ALA A 142 6.52 -9.23 11.63
N THR A 143 7.11 -8.31 12.36
CA THR A 143 8.33 -7.61 12.01
C THR A 143 9.37 -7.84 13.09
N ARG A 144 10.55 -8.30 12.72
CA ARG A 144 11.74 -8.27 13.56
C ARG A 144 12.50 -7.00 13.26
N ASN A 145 12.57 -6.10 14.23
CA ASN A 145 13.36 -4.88 14.18
C ASN A 145 14.75 -5.20 14.71
N MET A 146 15.78 -4.84 13.96
CA MET A 146 17.20 -5.09 14.27
C MET A 146 17.93 -3.75 14.29
N PRO A 147 17.83 -2.97 15.38
CA PRO A 147 18.44 -1.66 15.44
C PRO A 147 19.97 -1.76 15.45
N SER A 148 20.64 -0.91 14.69
CA SER A 148 22.11 -0.74 14.74
C SER A 148 22.56 0.21 15.87
N ILE A 149 21.63 0.65 16.72
CA ILE A 149 21.87 1.59 17.81
C ILE A 149 22.47 0.82 19.00
N PRO A 150 23.63 1.23 19.53
CA PRO A 150 24.20 0.60 20.72
C PRO A 150 23.18 0.56 21.86
N LEU A 151 23.08 -0.58 22.55
CA LEU A 151 22.21 -0.83 23.71
C LEU A 151 20.72 -1.07 23.39
N VAL A 152 20.27 -0.97 22.14
CA VAL A 152 18.90 -1.35 21.77
C VAL A 152 18.91 -2.78 21.25
N PRO A 153 18.32 -3.76 21.97
CA PRO A 153 18.24 -5.13 21.49
C PRO A 153 17.27 -5.24 20.32
N ASP A 154 17.38 -6.32 19.56
CA ASP A 154 16.34 -6.73 18.61
C ASP A 154 15.00 -6.86 19.31
N PHE A 155 13.93 -6.47 18.62
CA PHE A 155 12.58 -6.57 19.15
C PHE A 155 11.57 -6.83 18.05
N ASN A 156 10.44 -7.43 18.41
CA ASN A 156 9.39 -7.72 17.47
C ASN A 156 8.28 -6.67 17.52
N THR A 157 7.64 -6.47 16.38
CA THR A 157 6.37 -5.78 16.24
C THR A 157 5.41 -6.74 15.55
N VAL A 158 4.25 -6.97 16.13
CA VAL A 158 3.19 -7.79 15.52
C VAL A 158 1.94 -6.96 15.37
N GLY A 159 1.19 -7.18 14.30
CA GLY A 159 -0.03 -6.42 14.09
C GLY A 159 -0.97 -7.10 13.15
N GLY A 160 -2.16 -6.51 13.04
CA GLY A 160 -3.18 -6.96 12.14
C GLY A 160 -4.27 -5.93 12.00
N GLY A 161 -5.11 -6.14 11.01
CA GLY A 161 -6.17 -5.21 10.69
C GLY A 161 -7.19 -5.81 9.75
N ILE A 162 -8.26 -5.06 9.57
CA ILE A 162 -9.34 -5.36 8.65
C ILE A 162 -9.56 -4.15 7.77
N ASP A 163 -9.68 -4.40 6.48
CA ASP A 163 -9.98 -3.43 5.45
C ASP A 163 -11.27 -3.82 4.75
N TYR A 164 -12.15 -2.85 4.56
CA TYR A 164 -13.40 -3.00 3.83
C TYR A 164 -13.45 -1.99 2.70
N MET A 165 -13.88 -2.41 1.51
CA MET A 165 -14.15 -1.57 0.36
C MET A 165 -15.52 -1.90 -0.22
N PHE A 166 -16.31 -0.86 -0.51
CA PHE A 166 -17.56 -0.96 -1.24
C PHE A 166 -17.36 -0.50 -2.69
N LYS A 167 -17.62 -1.40 -3.64
CA LYS A 167 -17.49 -1.19 -5.10
C LYS A 167 -16.15 -0.58 -5.51
N ASP A 168 -15.06 -0.93 -4.81
CA ASP A 168 -13.74 -0.32 -4.97
C ASP A 168 -13.70 1.22 -4.86
N LYS A 169 -14.72 1.84 -4.26
CA LYS A 169 -14.87 3.30 -4.23
C LYS A 169 -14.74 3.89 -2.85
N ILE A 170 -15.46 3.35 -1.89
CA ILE A 170 -15.49 3.87 -0.53
C ILE A 170 -15.22 2.75 0.45
N GLY A 171 -14.32 2.97 1.40
CA GLY A 171 -13.88 1.95 2.31
C GLY A 171 -13.63 2.44 3.72
N ALA A 172 -13.42 1.49 4.61
CA ALA A 172 -13.02 1.70 5.99
C ALA A 172 -11.93 0.71 6.36
N SER A 173 -11.06 1.10 7.29
CA SER A 173 -9.97 0.25 7.77
C SER A 173 -9.78 0.44 9.26
N ALA A 174 -9.46 -0.66 9.95
CA ALA A 174 -9.10 -0.67 11.35
C ALA A 174 -7.88 -1.56 11.55
N SER A 175 -6.88 -1.09 12.28
CA SER A 175 -5.70 -1.92 12.58
C SER A 175 -5.14 -1.67 13.96
N VAL A 176 -4.41 -2.67 14.45
CA VAL A 176 -3.68 -2.64 15.71
C VAL A 176 -2.30 -3.25 15.51
N ALA A 177 -1.29 -2.68 16.15
CA ALA A 177 0.04 -3.26 16.23
C ALA A 177 0.59 -3.15 17.64
N HIS A 178 1.42 -4.11 18.02
CA HIS A 178 2.10 -4.18 19.30
C HIS A 178 3.61 -4.24 19.06
N THR A 179 4.38 -3.41 19.76
CA THR A 179 5.84 -3.40 19.72
C THR A 179 6.42 -3.73 21.09
N ASP A 180 7.19 -4.82 21.16
CA ASP A 180 7.65 -5.43 22.42
C ASP A 180 8.62 -4.53 23.20
N LEU A 181 9.54 -3.84 22.52
CA LEU A 181 10.64 -3.08 23.16
C LEU A 181 10.15 -2.07 24.20
N ILE A 182 9.06 -1.35 23.88
CA ILE A 182 8.50 -0.28 24.69
C ILE A 182 7.07 -0.57 25.12
N ASN A 183 6.62 -1.83 24.96
CA ASN A 183 5.26 -2.27 25.25
C ASN A 183 4.21 -1.31 24.65
N ARG A 184 4.41 -0.95 23.38
CA ARG A 184 3.61 0.06 22.68
C ARG A 184 2.51 -0.60 21.88
N ASN A 185 1.27 -0.15 22.08
CA ASN A 185 0.13 -0.49 21.25
C ASN A 185 -0.20 0.69 20.33
N ASP A 186 -0.17 0.46 19.03
CA ASP A 186 -0.62 1.39 18.00
C ASP A 186 -2.01 1.00 17.51
N TYR A 187 -2.91 1.97 17.43
CA TYR A 187 -4.27 1.81 16.93
C TYR A 187 -4.50 2.77 15.77
N SER A 188 -5.21 2.30 14.74
CA SER A 188 -5.65 3.18 13.65
C SER A 188 -7.05 2.83 13.17
N LEU A 189 -7.78 3.88 12.80
CA LEU A 189 -9.09 3.82 12.18
C LEU A 189 -9.09 4.79 11.01
N GLY A 190 -9.60 4.38 9.85
CA GLY A 190 -9.58 5.23 8.67
C GLY A 190 -10.70 4.92 7.69
N GLY A 191 -11.00 5.90 6.86
CA GLY A 191 -11.80 5.79 5.65
C GLY A 191 -10.92 5.90 4.41
N LYS A 192 -11.35 5.22 3.35
CA LYS A 192 -10.70 5.21 2.05
C LYS A 192 -11.68 5.70 0.99
N LEU A 193 -11.21 6.50 0.06
CA LEU A 193 -12.00 6.98 -1.07
C LEU A 193 -11.15 6.90 -2.33
N ASN A 194 -11.57 6.08 -3.28
CA ASN A 194 -11.03 6.10 -4.62
C ASN A 194 -11.62 7.31 -5.35
N LEU A 195 -10.79 8.32 -5.59
CA LEU A 195 -11.18 9.56 -6.27
C LEU A 195 -11.33 9.34 -7.77
N PHE A 196 -10.52 8.45 -8.33
CA PHE A 196 -10.46 8.18 -9.75
C PHE A 196 -9.84 6.81 -10.02
N LYS A 197 -10.45 6.01 -10.90
CA LYS A 197 -9.96 4.69 -11.30
C LYS A 197 -10.17 4.48 -12.80
N THR A 198 -9.08 4.24 -13.51
CA THR A 198 -9.04 3.68 -14.87
C THR A 198 -8.51 2.25 -14.79
N PRO A 199 -8.53 1.48 -15.90
CA PRO A 199 -7.96 0.14 -15.92
C PRO A 199 -6.47 0.08 -15.57
N ASP A 200 -5.73 1.18 -15.72
CA ASP A 200 -4.28 1.27 -15.54
C ASP A 200 -3.85 2.25 -14.45
N THR A 201 -4.75 3.09 -13.93
CA THR A 201 -4.39 4.17 -12.98
C THR A 201 -5.44 4.31 -11.90
N SER A 202 -5.01 4.56 -10.67
CA SER A 202 -5.88 4.85 -9.53
C SER A 202 -5.36 6.04 -8.74
N VAL A 203 -6.26 6.91 -8.29
CA VAL A 203 -5.98 7.95 -7.33
C VAL A 203 -6.86 7.71 -6.11
N ASP A 204 -6.23 7.47 -4.98
CA ASP A 204 -6.90 7.15 -3.73
C ASP A 204 -6.58 8.20 -2.68
N PHE A 205 -7.60 8.55 -1.90
CA PHE A 205 -7.52 9.40 -0.73
C PHE A 205 -7.83 8.57 0.50
N ASN A 206 -7.02 8.73 1.55
CA ASN A 206 -7.20 8.07 2.82
C ASN A 206 -7.25 9.14 3.92
N ALA A 207 -8.17 8.97 4.86
CA ALA A 207 -8.33 9.87 6.00
C ALA A 207 -8.64 9.04 7.24
N GLY A 208 -8.04 9.35 8.37
CA GLY A 208 -8.26 8.56 9.58
C GLY A 208 -7.70 9.20 10.83
N TRP A 209 -7.66 8.39 11.88
CA TRP A 209 -7.06 8.72 13.15
C TRP A 209 -6.12 7.61 13.58
N LYS A 210 -5.02 8.01 14.24
CA LYS A 210 -4.05 7.11 14.86
C LYS A 210 -3.85 7.47 16.33
N LYS A 211 -3.56 6.47 17.14
CA LYS A 211 -3.22 6.62 18.55
C LYS A 211 -2.16 5.60 18.93
N PHE A 212 -1.27 5.95 19.86
CA PHE A 212 -0.41 4.97 20.51
C PHE A 212 -0.54 5.05 22.03
N ASP A 213 -0.39 3.90 22.69
CA ASP A 213 -0.36 3.77 24.13
C ASP A 213 0.91 3.00 24.55
N THR A 214 1.64 3.53 25.54
CA THR A 214 2.76 2.85 26.21
C THR A 214 2.60 2.98 27.72
N PRO A 215 3.30 2.19 28.55
CA PRO A 215 3.19 2.32 30.01
C PRO A 215 3.53 3.71 30.57
N VAL A 216 4.32 4.50 29.83
CA VAL A 216 4.86 5.79 30.30
C VAL A 216 4.28 6.98 29.52
N ILE A 217 3.98 6.80 28.24
CA ILE A 217 3.53 7.85 27.33
C ILE A 217 2.35 7.34 26.51
N ASN A 218 1.26 8.10 26.49
CA ASN A 218 0.10 7.86 25.63
C ASN A 218 -0.13 9.07 24.74
N SER A 219 -0.57 8.82 23.50
CA SER A 219 -1.01 9.89 22.61
C SER A 219 -2.53 10.06 22.68
N ASN A 220 -2.99 11.23 22.26
CA ASN A 220 -4.39 11.39 21.87
C ASN A 220 -4.59 10.82 20.46
N TRP A 221 -5.85 10.71 20.04
CA TRP A 221 -6.17 10.42 18.65
C TRP A 221 -5.77 11.60 17.77
N GLU A 222 -4.89 11.35 16.81
CA GLU A 222 -4.38 12.34 15.89
C GLU A 222 -4.91 12.06 14.48
N PRO A 223 -5.39 13.08 13.75
CA PRO A 223 -5.84 12.89 12.38
C PRO A 223 -4.65 12.58 11.47
N ASN A 224 -4.88 11.71 10.48
CA ASN A 224 -3.95 11.42 9.40
C ASN A 224 -4.68 11.51 8.06
N PHE A 225 -3.98 11.97 7.04
CA PHE A 225 -4.49 11.93 5.67
C PHE A 225 -3.37 11.54 4.72
N GLY A 226 -3.74 10.89 3.63
CA GLY A 226 -2.80 10.47 2.61
C GLY A 226 -3.44 10.42 1.23
N PHE A 227 -2.63 10.67 0.21
CA PHE A 227 -2.97 10.46 -1.18
C PHE A 227 -2.04 9.42 -1.77
N SER A 228 -2.58 8.52 -2.58
CA SER A 228 -1.78 7.58 -3.35
C SER A 228 -2.19 7.61 -4.82
N LEU A 229 -1.19 7.69 -5.69
CA LEU A 229 -1.34 7.47 -7.13
C LEU A 229 -0.75 6.10 -7.42
N SER A 230 -1.57 5.20 -7.95
CA SER A 230 -1.15 3.85 -8.36
C SER A 230 -1.27 3.70 -9.87
N LYS A 231 -0.30 3.03 -10.49
CA LYS A 231 -0.27 2.72 -11.91
C LYS A 231 0.06 1.24 -12.14
N TYR A 232 -0.68 0.62 -13.05
CA TYR A 232 -0.58 -0.79 -13.43
C TYR A 232 -0.19 -0.85 -14.91
N PHE A 233 0.78 -1.70 -15.25
CA PHE A 233 1.40 -1.81 -16.57
C PHE A 233 1.29 -3.22 -17.14
#